data_AF-A0A937SN66-F1
#
_entry.id   AF-A0A937SN66-F1
#
_cell.length_a   1.000
_cell.length_b   1.000
_cell.length_c   1.000
_cell.angle_alpha   90.00
_cell.angle_beta   90.00
_cell.angle_gamma   90.00
#
_symmetry.space_group_name_H-M   'P 1'
#
loop_
_entity.id
_entity.type
_entity.pdbx_description
1 polymer ?
#
loop_
_entity_poly.entity_id
_entity_poly.type
_entity_poly.pdbx_seq_one_letter_code
_entity_poly.pdbx_strand_id
1 'polypeptide(L)'
;MASKKSAWKKGPGKMGVLSPLLGTWKATADSPLGRVTCTRTFSPILGGTRIQLSAKWKFARETYEEMAIYGVGDDKAVHFWSFTSDGKRS
;
A
#
# COMPACT_ATOMS: atom_id res chain seq x y z
N MET A 1 -20.36 -6.55 2.15
CA MET A 1 -20.91 -5.49 1.29
C MET A 1 -20.06 -5.39 0.04
N ALA A 2 -20.63 -5.63 -1.14
CA ALA A 2 -19.90 -5.53 -2.39
C ALA A 2 -19.48 -4.07 -2.62
N SER A 3 -18.17 -3.83 -2.76
CA SER A 3 -17.63 -2.52 -3.07
C SER A 3 -18.22 -2.04 -4.40
N LYS A 4 -18.86 -0.86 -4.37
CA LYS A 4 -19.46 -0.20 -5.55
C LYS A 4 -18.35 -0.08 -6.59
N LYS A 5 -18.47 -0.78 -7.74
CA LYS A 5 -17.52 -0.66 -8.86
C LYS A 5 -17.48 0.81 -9.29
N SER A 6 -16.48 1.53 -8.82
CA SER A 6 -16.21 2.90 -9.24
C SER A 6 -15.94 2.86 -10.73
N ALA A 7 -16.85 3.43 -11.52
CA ALA A 7 -16.66 3.60 -12.95
C ALA A 7 -15.38 4.43 -13.13
N TRP A 8 -14.31 3.77 -13.59
CA TRP A 8 -13.00 4.37 -13.77
C TRP A 8 -13.11 5.59 -14.67
N LYS A 9 -12.88 6.79 -14.12
CA LYS A 9 -12.85 8.04 -14.88
C LYS A 9 -11.40 8.45 -15.10
N LYS A 10 -10.99 8.60 -16.36
CA LYS A 10 -9.71 9.19 -16.73
C LYS A 10 -9.68 10.67 -16.28
N GLY A 11 -8.54 11.15 -15.79
CA GLY A 11 -8.34 12.56 -15.44
C GLY A 11 -7.24 12.78 -14.39
N PRO A 12 -6.65 13.99 -14.35
CA PRO A 12 -5.63 14.35 -13.37
C PRO A 12 -6.17 14.18 -11.94
N GLY A 13 -5.33 13.65 -11.06
CA GLY A 13 -5.69 13.38 -9.66
C GLY A 13 -6.57 12.16 -9.43
N LYS A 14 -6.90 11.36 -10.47
CA LYS A 14 -7.65 10.12 -10.32
C LYS A 14 -6.70 8.92 -10.35
N MET A 15 -6.47 8.30 -9.19
CA MET A 15 -5.64 7.09 -9.03
C MET A 15 -6.34 5.81 -9.51
N GLY A 16 -7.14 5.93 -10.58
CA GLY A 16 -8.03 4.88 -11.04
C GLY A 16 -7.30 3.63 -11.53
N VAL A 17 -6.07 3.77 -12.02
CA VAL A 17 -5.20 2.63 -12.41
C VAL A 17 -4.80 1.77 -11.19
N LEU A 18 -4.78 2.36 -10.00
CA LEU A 18 -4.46 1.66 -8.76
C LEU A 18 -5.70 1.23 -7.97
N SER A 19 -6.91 1.54 -8.45
CA SER A 19 -8.17 1.08 -7.83
C SER A 19 -8.21 -0.43 -7.55
N PRO A 20 -7.66 -1.32 -8.40
CA PRO A 20 -7.63 -2.75 -8.10
C PRO A 20 -6.83 -3.12 -6.85
N LEU A 21 -5.89 -2.28 -6.41
CA LEU A 21 -5.10 -2.54 -5.20
C LEU A 21 -5.86 -2.21 -3.91
N LEU A 22 -6.91 -1.38 -3.97
CA LEU A 22 -7.62 -0.91 -2.80
C LEU A 22 -8.17 -2.06 -1.95
N GLY A 23 -8.00 -1.96 -0.64
CA GLY A 23 -8.40 -2.99 0.32
C GLY A 23 -7.20 -3.66 0.98
N THR A 24 -7.48 -4.78 1.66
CA THR A 24 -6.48 -5.52 2.43
C THR A 24 -6.14 -6.83 1.75
N TRP A 25 -4.84 -7.06 1.59
CA TRP A 25 -4.23 -8.24 0.98
C TRP A 25 -3.40 -8.95 2.04
N LYS A 26 -3.42 -10.27 2.03
CA LYS A 26 -2.62 -11.10 2.93
C LYS A 26 -1.90 -12.17 2.12
N ALA A 27 -0.60 -12.32 2.37
CA ALA A 27 0.23 -13.36 1.79
C ALA A 27 1.07 -14.03 2.88
N THR A 28 1.38 -15.31 2.68
CA THR A 28 2.24 -16.09 3.57
C THR A 28 3.29 -16.80 2.73
N ALA A 29 4.52 -16.87 3.25
CA ALA A 29 5.61 -17.59 2.61
C ALA A 29 6.53 -18.22 3.67
N ASP A 30 7.25 -19.26 3.29
CA ASP A 30 8.33 -19.80 4.10
C ASP A 30 9.64 -19.06 3.75
N SER A 31 10.45 -18.75 4.75
CA SER A 31 11.73 -18.04 4.59
C SER A 31 12.81 -18.70 5.47
N PRO A 32 14.11 -18.39 5.26
CA PRO A 32 15.18 -18.90 6.14
C PRO A 32 14.98 -18.55 7.63
N LEU A 33 14.25 -17.48 7.94
CA LEU A 33 13.92 -17.04 9.30
C LEU A 33 12.61 -17.63 9.84
N GLY A 34 12.00 -18.58 9.12
CA GLY A 34 10.71 -19.16 9.41
C GLY A 34 9.57 -18.57 8.57
N ARG A 35 8.33 -18.97 8.89
CA ARG A 35 7.15 -18.52 8.17
C ARG A 35 6.91 -17.03 8.37
N VAL A 36 6.76 -16.31 7.25
CA VAL A 36 6.43 -14.89 7.23
C VAL A 36 5.00 -14.69 6.75
N THR A 37 4.29 -13.75 7.38
CA THR A 37 3.00 -13.25 6.90
C THR A 37 3.12 -11.77 6.59
N CYS A 38 2.75 -11.36 5.38
CA CYS A 38 2.62 -9.96 5.01
C CYS A 38 1.14 -9.60 4.85
N THR A 39 0.68 -8.59 5.59
CA THR A 39 -0.62 -7.97 5.39
C THR A 39 -0.41 -6.57 4.85
N ARG A 40 -1.02 -6.25 3.70
CA ARG A 40 -0.96 -4.94 3.06
C ARG A 40 -2.34 -4.33 3.00
N THR A 41 -2.49 -3.08 3.39
CA THR A 41 -3.75 -2.34 3.24
C THR A 41 -3.49 -1.11 2.38
N PHE A 42 -4.22 -1.01 1.27
CA PHE A 42 -4.21 0.16 0.39
C PHE A 42 -5.47 0.97 0.61
N SER A 43 -5.32 2.25 0.93
CA SER A 43 -6.44 3.16 1.21
C SER A 43 -6.25 4.51 0.50
N PRO A 44 -7.32 5.11 -0.03
CA PRO A 44 -7.24 6.45 -0.59
C PRO A 44 -6.97 7.48 0.52
N ILE A 45 -6.08 8.43 0.25
CA ILE A 45 -5.81 9.58 1.13
C ILE A 45 -5.88 10.88 0.31
N LEU A 46 -5.84 12.04 0.97
CA LEU A 46 -5.81 13.36 0.33
C LEU A 46 -6.91 13.51 -0.74
N GLY A 47 -8.16 13.19 -0.37
CA GLY A 47 -9.31 13.28 -1.29
C GLY A 47 -9.30 12.25 -2.43
N GLY A 48 -8.53 11.17 -2.32
CA GLY A 48 -8.42 10.12 -3.36
C GLY A 48 -7.40 10.42 -4.45
N THR A 49 -6.61 11.48 -4.29
CA THR A 49 -5.52 11.84 -5.21
C THR A 49 -4.25 11.04 -4.98
N ARG A 50 -4.13 10.39 -3.82
CA ARG A 50 -3.05 9.47 -3.46
C ARG A 50 -3.61 8.19 -2.85
N ILE A 51 -2.81 7.15 -2.85
CA ILE A 51 -3.09 5.89 -2.15
C ILE A 51 -1.99 5.65 -1.13
N GLN A 52 -2.36 5.41 0.12
CA GLN A 52 -1.43 4.96 1.15
C GLN A 52 -1.44 3.44 1.20
N LEU A 53 -0.26 2.84 1.23
CA LEU A 53 0.01 1.48 1.65
C LEU A 53 0.45 1.50 3.12
N SER A 54 -0.17 0.65 3.93
CA SER A 54 0.39 0.17 5.19
C SER A 54 0.68 -1.32 5.04
N ALA A 55 1.94 -1.72 5.20
CA ALA A 55 2.37 -3.10 5.14
C ALA A 55 2.87 -3.55 6.51
N LYS A 56 2.32 -4.65 7.01
CA LYS A 56 2.72 -5.29 8.27
C LYS A 56 3.28 -6.66 7.97
N TRP A 57 4.54 -6.85 8.30
CA TRP A 57 5.26 -8.10 8.19
C TRP A 57 5.35 -8.74 9.56
N LYS A 58 4.85 -9.97 9.69
CA LYS A 58 4.96 -10.77 10.91
C LYS A 58 5.93 -11.91 10.65
N PHE A 59 7.05 -11.87 11.37
CA PHE A 59 8.02 -12.95 11.49
C PHE A 59 7.78 -13.71 12.80
N ALA A 60 8.55 -14.76 13.05
CA ALA A 60 8.40 -15.57 14.27
C ALA A 60 8.61 -14.78 15.57
N ARG A 61 9.50 -13.77 15.55
CA ARG A 61 9.88 -13.00 16.75
C ARG A 61 9.68 -11.50 16.62
N GLU A 62 9.44 -11.00 15.41
CA GLU A 62 9.47 -9.57 15.12
C GLU A 62 8.30 -9.18 14.22
N THR A 63 7.86 -7.94 14.39
CA THR A 63 6.89 -7.30 13.50
C THR A 63 7.53 -6.07 12.90
N TYR A 64 7.45 -5.95 11.59
CA TYR A 64 7.94 -4.80 10.85
C TYR A 64 6.79 -4.12 10.14
N GLU A 65 6.76 -2.79 10.20
CA GLU A 65 5.73 -1.98 9.57
C GLU A 65 6.35 -1.00 8.58
N GLU A 66 5.79 -0.97 7.38
CA GLU A 66 6.17 -0.08 6.29
C GLU A 66 4.96 0.76 5.90
N MET A 67 5.22 2.03 5.57
CA MET A 67 4.25 2.90 4.93
C MET A 67 4.78 3.33 3.57
N ALA A 68 3.92 3.37 2.56
CA ALA A 68 4.24 4.02 1.30
C ALA A 68 3.07 4.85 0.79
N ILE A 69 3.34 5.92 0.05
CA ILE A 69 2.32 6.75 -0.59
C ILE A 69 2.54 6.66 -2.10
N TYR A 70 1.49 6.33 -2.84
CA TYR A 70 1.47 6.29 -4.30
C TYR A 70 0.71 7.48 -4.85
N GLY A 71 1.23 8.09 -5.91
CA GLY A 71 0.50 9.11 -6.65
C GLY A 71 1.26 9.73 -7.82
N VAL A 72 0.67 10.74 -8.44
CA VAL A 72 1.26 11.43 -9.59
C VAL A 72 2.27 12.51 -9.15
N GLY A 73 3.48 12.48 -9.68
CA GLY A 73 4.52 13.49 -9.45
C GLY A 73 4.34 14.74 -10.31
N ASP A 74 5.23 15.71 -10.16
CA ASP A 74 5.21 16.95 -10.94
C ASP A 74 5.45 16.69 -12.43
N ASP A 75 6.24 15.66 -12.73
CA ASP A 75 6.51 15.10 -14.06
C ASP A 75 5.32 14.36 -14.69
N LYS A 76 4.18 14.32 -14.01
CA LYS A 76 2.95 13.61 -14.41
C LYS A 76 3.10 12.08 -14.48
N ALA A 77 4.20 11.51 -13.98
CA ALA A 77 4.38 10.06 -13.86
C ALA A 77 3.83 9.54 -12.51
N VAL A 78 3.61 8.23 -12.42
CA VAL A 78 3.25 7.57 -11.16
C VAL A 78 4.51 7.31 -10.36
N HIS A 79 4.53 7.80 -9.13
CA HIS A 79 5.61 7.61 -8.16
C HIS A 79 5.09 6.91 -6.91
N PHE A 80 6.04 6.39 -6.13
CA PHE A 80 5.79 6.01 -4.75
C PHE A 80 6.88 6.57 -3.83
N TRP A 81 6.49 6.96 -2.63
CA TRP A 81 7.38 7.39 -1.56
C TRP A 81 7.24 6.39 -0.42
N SER A 82 8.29 5.63 -0.12
CA SER A 82 8.31 4.66 0.97
C SER A 82 8.98 5.27 2.20
N PHE A 83 8.35 5.02 3.35
CA PHE A 83 8.79 5.38 4.68
C PHE A 83 8.85 4.10 5.48
N THR A 84 10.06 3.66 5.77
CA THR A 84 10.33 2.40 6.43
C THR A 84 11.01 2.68 7.76
N SER A 85 10.35 2.30 8.87
CA SER A 85 10.95 2.36 10.19
C SER A 85 11.32 0.95 10.62
N ASP A 86 12.58 0.75 10.94
CA ASP A 86 13.12 -0.50 11.49
C ASP A 86 12.88 -0.63 13.01
N GLY A 87 12.07 0.26 13.58
CA GLY A 87 11.79 0.34 15.02
C GLY A 87 12.93 0.94 15.84
N LYS A 88 14.07 1.30 15.23
CA LYS A 88 15.22 1.94 15.90
C LYS A 88 15.32 3.41 15.57
N ARG A 89 15.01 3.80 14.34
CA ARG A 89 14.92 5.21 13.92
C ARG A 89 13.75 5.38 12.94
N SER A 90 13.03 6.48 13.10
CA SER A 90 11.93 6.94 12.23
C SER A 90 12.46 7.97 11.24
#